data_AF-A0A559QQW2-F1
#
_entry.id   AF-A0A559QQW2-F1
#
_cell.length_a   1.000
_cell.length_b   1.000
_cell.length_c   1.000
_cell.angle_alpha   90.00
_cell.angle_beta   90.00
_cell.angle_gamma   90.00
#
_symmetry.space_group_name_H-M   'P 1'
#
loop_
_entity.id
_entity.type
_entity.pdbx_description
1 polymer ?
#
loop_
_entity_poly.entity_id
_entity_poly.type
_entity_poly.pdbx_seq_one_letter_code
_entity_poly.pdbx_strand_id
1 'polypeptide(L)' 'MSQLSDVRYNCASRAVIESHSDLSKAHVLAERYYHSHVGRELSMGEVHDLASLVAQVGKKHSSENPIQK' A
#
# COMPACT_ATOMS: atom_id res chain seq x y z
N MET A 1 14.24 -10.03 -4.12
CA MET A 1 12.82 -9.76 -3.76
C MET A 1 11.96 -10.72 -4.56
N SER A 2 10.86 -11.21 -4.01
CA SER A 2 9.99 -12.15 -4.73
C SER A 2 8.98 -11.38 -5.58
N GLN A 3 8.50 -11.98 -6.67
CA GLN A 3 7.52 -11.33 -7.54
C GLN A 3 6.24 -10.89 -6.79
N LEU A 4 5.84 -11.64 -5.75
CA LEU A 4 4.70 -11.30 -4.90
C LEU A 4 4.98 -10.13 -3.94
N SER A 5 6.23 -9.97 -3.46
CA SER A 5 6.58 -8.80 -2.63
C SER A 5 6.51 -7.50 -3.43
N ASP A 6 6.90 -7.56 -4.71
CA ASP A 6 6.94 -6.40 -5.60
C ASP A 6 5.51 -5.94 -5.97
N VAL A 7 4.60 -6.89 -6.20
CA VAL A 7 3.18 -6.58 -6.44
C VAL A 7 2.55 -5.91 -5.22
N ARG A 8 2.73 -6.45 -4.01
CA ARG A 8 2.18 -5.85 -2.78
C ARG A 8 2.70 -4.43 -2.57
N TYR A 9 4.00 -4.22 -2.80
CA TYR A 9 4.61 -2.90 -2.71
C TYR A 9 4.00 -1.91 -3.73
N ASN A 10 3.82 -2.33 -4.99
CA ASN A 10 3.20 -1.50 -6.02
C ASN A 10 1.75 -1.15 -5.69
N CYS A 11 0.95 -2.12 -5.21
CA CYS A 11 -0.41 -1.89 -4.76
C CYS A 11 -0.46 -0.87 -3.61
N ALA A 12 0.41 -1.03 -2.60
CA ALA A 12 0.49 -0.12 -1.47
C ALA A 12 0.92 1.29 -1.90
N SER A 13 1.93 1.42 -2.75
CA SER A 13 2.42 2.71 -3.24
C SER A 13 1.36 3.46 -4.03
N ARG A 14 0.71 2.78 -4.98
CA ARG A 14 -0.40 3.36 -5.75
C ARG A 14 -1.53 3.82 -4.83
N ALA A 15 -1.89 3.00 -3.85
CA ALA A 15 -2.97 3.32 -2.92
C ALA A 15 -2.64 4.53 -2.03
N VAL A 16 -1.41 4.65 -1.55
CA VAL A 16 -0.95 5.83 -0.77
C VAL A 16 -1.06 7.11 -1.60
N ILE A 17 -0.63 7.08 -2.87
CA ILE A 17 -0.70 8.24 -3.77
C ILE A 17 -2.16 8.65 -4.01
N GLU A 18 -3.01 7.71 -4.39
CA GLU A 18 -4.42 7.99 -4.73
C GLU A 18 -5.27 8.36 -3.50
N SER A 19 -4.89 7.89 -2.32
CA SER A 19 -5.54 8.29 -1.06
C SER A 19 -5.15 9.69 -0.58
N HIS A 20 -4.24 10.38 -1.26
CA HIS A 20 -3.64 11.63 -0.81
C HIS A 20 -3.03 11.51 0.60
N SER A 21 -2.28 10.42 0.85
CA SER A 21 -1.65 10.09 2.13
C SER A 21 -2.61 9.77 3.30
N ASP A 22 -3.90 9.60 3.05
CA ASP A 22 -4.86 9.06 4.03
C ASP A 22 -4.65 7.55 4.17
N LEU A 23 -3.93 7.14 5.22
CA LEU A 23 -3.51 5.74 5.41
C LEU A 23 -4.69 4.76 5.56
N SER A 24 -5.81 5.21 6.15
CA SER A 24 -7.00 4.37 6.29
C SER A 24 -7.63 4.07 4.93
N LYS A 25 -7.72 5.08 4.06
CA LYS A 25 -8.18 4.87 2.67
C LYS A 25 -7.17 4.09 1.84
N ALA A 26 -5.87 4.38 2.01
CA ALA A 26 -4.79 3.68 1.32
C ALA A 26 -4.82 2.18 1.61
N HIS A 27 -5.10 1.78 2.85
CA HIS A 27 -5.16 0.37 3.21
C HIS A 27 -6.27 -0.35 2.44
N VAL A 28 -7.48 0.20 2.45
CA VAL A 28 -8.64 -0.37 1.73
C VAL A 28 -8.40 -0.42 0.21
N LEU A 29 -7.77 0.61 -0.35
CA LEU A 29 -7.41 0.64 -1.77
C LEU A 29 -6.33 -0.39 -2.12
N ALA A 30 -5.31 -0.54 -1.28
CA ALA A 30 -4.24 -1.51 -1.48
C ALA A 30 -4.77 -2.95 -1.48
N GLU A 31 -5.69 -3.26 -0.56
CA GLU A 31 -6.38 -4.55 -0.53
C GLU A 31 -7.19 -4.79 -1.83
N ARG A 32 -7.97 -3.80 -2.29
CA ARG A 32 -8.72 -3.92 -3.54
C ARG A 32 -7.82 -4.16 -4.74
N TYR A 33 -6.71 -3.42 -4.84
CA TYR A 33 -5.75 -3.60 -5.93
C TYR A 33 -5.07 -4.95 -5.89
N TYR A 34 -4.67 -5.40 -4.70
CA TYR A 34 -4.03 -6.69 -4.55
C TYR A 34 -5.01 -7.83 -4.85
N HIS A 35 -6.23 -7.76 -4.33
CA HIS A 35 -7.32 -8.71 -4.62
C HIS A 35 -7.57 -8.82 -6.13
N SER A 36 -7.71 -7.67 -6.82
CA SER A 36 -7.91 -7.64 -8.27
C SER A 36 -6.74 -8.24 -9.05
N HIS A 37 -5.52 -8.19 -8.51
CA HIS A 37 -4.34 -8.76 -9.15
C HIS A 37 -4.23 -10.27 -8.94
N VAL A 38 -4.45 -10.75 -7.71
CA VAL A 38 -4.31 -12.18 -7.39
C VAL A 38 -5.55 -13.01 -7.70
N GLY A 39 -6.71 -12.36 -7.87
CA GLY A 39 -7.97 -13.01 -8.24
C GLY A 39 -8.56 -13.93 -7.16
N ARG A 40 -8.14 -13.76 -5.90
CA ARG A 40 -8.61 -14.53 -4.75
C ARG A 40 -8.71 -13.65 -3.51
N GLU A 41 -9.44 -14.14 -2.51
CA GLU A 41 -9.46 -13.53 -1.19
C GLU A 41 -8.07 -13.51 -0.56
N LEU A 42 -7.78 -12.42 0.14
CA LEU A 42 -6.53 -12.24 0.85
C LEU A 42 -6.55 -13.05 2.14
N SER A 43 -5.43 -13.70 2.45
CA SER A 43 -5.23 -14.26 3.78
C SER A 43 -4.96 -13.15 4.80
N MET A 44 -5.22 -13.42 6.08
CA MET A 44 -4.93 -12.47 7.17
C MET A 44 -3.46 -12.00 7.18
N GLY A 45 -2.52 -12.88 6.84
CA GLY A 45 -1.10 -12.51 6.72
C GLY A 45 -0.86 -11.48 5.61
N GLU A 46 -1.55 -11.61 4.48
CA GLU A 46 -1.43 -10.67 3.35
C GLU A 46 -2.06 -9.31 3.65
N VAL A 47 -3.18 -9.31 4.37
CA VAL A 47 -3.80 -8.07 4.85
C VAL A 47 -2.85 -7.33 5.79
N HIS A 48 -2.23 -8.02 6.75
CA HIS A 48 -1.26 -7.43 7.68
C HIS A 48 0.02 -6.93 6.97
N ASP A 49 0.51 -7.70 5.99
CA ASP A 49 1.65 -7.29 5.15
C ASP A 49 1.32 -5.99 4.40
N LEU A 50 0.15 -5.92 3.76
CA LEU A 50 -0.29 -4.72 3.04
C LEU A 50 -0.48 -3.52 3.95
N ALA A 51 -1.08 -3.71 5.14
CA ALA A 51 -1.20 -2.64 6.13
C ALA A 51 0.18 -2.08 6.53
N SER A 52 1.13 -2.98 6.80
CA SER A 52 2.51 -2.61 7.17
C SER A 52 3.23 -1.88 6.03
N LEU A 53 3.06 -2.35 4.79
CA LEU A 53 3.63 -1.71 3.61
C LEU A 53 3.02 -0.33 3.35
N VAL A 54 1.70 -0.18 3.44
CA VAL A 54 1.01 1.11 3.31
C VAL A 54 1.54 2.11 4.34
N ALA A 55 1.67 1.70 5.60
CA ALA A 55 2.23 2.56 6.64
C ALA A 55 3.69 2.95 6.36
N GLN A 56 4.52 2.02 5.89
CA GLN A 56 5.92 2.29 5.55
C GLN A 56 6.05 3.24 4.35
N VAL A 57 5.28 3.01 3.29
CA VAL A 57 5.31 3.82 2.07
C VAL A 57 4.72 5.20 2.34
N GLY A 58 3.62 5.30 3.10
CA GLY A 58 3.04 6.58 3.51
C GLY A 58 4.00 7.43 4.33
N LYS A 59 4.76 6.81 5.25
CA LYS A 59 5.84 7.49 5.98
C LYS A 59 6.92 8.02 5.04
N LYS A 60 7.40 7.20 4.09
CA LYS A 60 8.41 7.61 3.09
C LYS A 60 7.94 8.79 2.24
N HIS A 61 6.71 8.73 1.72
CA HIS A 61 6.12 9.83 0.94
C HIS A 61 6.00 11.13 1.75
N SER A 62 5.68 11.02 3.04
CA SER A 62 5.59 12.19 3.94
C SER A 62 6.96 12.78 4.25
N SER A 63 8.01 11.96 4.31
CA SER A 63 9.39 12.41 4.55
C SER A 63 10.11 12.93 3.29
N GLU A 64 9.74 12.48 2.10
CA GLU A 64 10.34 12.92 0.82
C GLU A 64 9.64 14.16 0.23
N ASN A 65 8.45 14.51 0.73
CA ASN A 65 7.82 15.82 0.53
C ASN A 65 7.85 16.63 1.84
N PRO A 66 9.02 17.10 2.32
CA PRO A 66 9.03 18.17 3.29
C PRO A 66 8.48 19.39 2.56
N ILE A 67 7.25 19.76 2.88
CA ILE A 67 6.57 20.95 2.40
C ILE A 67 7.59 22.11 2.39
N GLN A 68 7.85 22.64 1.20
CA GLN A 68 8.38 23.97 0.97
C GLN A 68 7.59 24.93 1.87
N LYS A 69 8.16 25.27 3.02
CA LYS A 69 7.64 26.30 3.92
C LYS A 69 8.14 27.66 3.47
#